data_AF-A0A3D5K1T3-F1
#
_entry.id   AF-A0A3D5K1T3-F1
#
_cell.length_a   1.000
_cell.length_b   1.000
_cell.length_c   1.000
_cell.angle_alpha   90.00
_cell.angle_beta   90.00
_cell.angle_gamma   90.00
#
_symmetry.space_group_name_H-M   'P 1'
#
loop_
_entity.id
_entity.type
_entity.pdbx_description
1 polymer ?
#
loop_
_entity_poly.entity_id
_entity_poly.type
_entity_poly.pdbx_seq_one_letter_code
_entity_poly.pdbx_strand_id
1 'polypeptide(L)'
;MKHEPVHPAPSDADQRAAVPVVVCYPPETIPPLDSDLIAAARTGMVKVDEVVVSPREAATFEVSAGGLFRIVSVDGPQVGDLNLFHAHDLSERFWSGKTRALHGTHLSTG
;
A
#
# COMPACT_ATOMS: atom_id res chain seq x y z
N MET A 1 -25.75 -7.75 -5.17
CA MET A 1 -27.06 -7.07 -5.06
C MET A 1 -27.08 -6.30 -3.75
N LYS A 2 -27.51 -5.04 -3.74
CA LYS A 2 -27.78 -4.35 -2.46
C LYS A 2 -28.96 -5.06 -1.80
N HIS A 3 -28.80 -5.44 -0.54
CA HIS A 3 -29.86 -6.07 0.23
C HIS A 3 -30.98 -5.05 0.46
N GLU A 4 -32.24 -5.48 0.40
CA GLU A 4 -33.36 -4.62 0.80
C GLU A 4 -33.34 -4.44 2.32
N PRO A 5 -33.46 -3.19 2.84
CA PRO A 5 -33.54 -2.96 4.27
C PRO A 5 -34.78 -3.63 4.87
N VAL A 6 -34.60 -4.44 5.91
CA VAL A 6 -35.70 -5.08 6.66
C VAL A 6 -36.36 -4.15 7.69
N HIS A 7 -35.89 -2.91 7.81
CA HIS A 7 -36.41 -1.91 8.73
C HIS A 7 -36.66 -0.58 8.01
N PRO A 8 -37.75 0.16 8.35
CA PRO A 8 -37.98 1.47 7.79
C PRO A 8 -36.88 2.44 8.22
N ALA A 9 -36.53 3.36 7.32
CA ALA A 9 -35.60 4.44 7.65
C ALA A 9 -36.21 5.35 8.74
N PRO A 10 -35.41 5.89 9.67
CA PRO A 10 -35.89 6.87 10.63
C PRO A 10 -36.27 8.18 9.92
N SER A 11 -37.11 9.00 10.55
CA SER A 11 -37.63 10.25 9.96
C SER A 11 -36.54 11.30 9.66
N ASP A 12 -35.39 11.20 10.31
CA ASP A 12 -34.22 12.08 10.16
C ASP A 12 -33.09 11.43 9.33
N ALA A 13 -33.37 10.35 8.57
CA ALA A 13 -32.36 9.61 7.81
C ALA A 13 -31.52 10.52 6.88
N ASP A 14 -32.18 11.42 6.15
CA ASP A 14 -31.50 12.36 5.24
C ASP A 14 -30.59 13.33 6.00
N GLN A 15 -31.00 13.77 7.20
CA GLN A 15 -30.19 14.66 8.04
C GLN A 15 -28.93 13.96 8.54
N ARG A 16 -29.03 12.67 8.91
CA ARG A 16 -27.86 11.86 9.35
C ARG A 16 -26.88 11.61 8.20
N ALA A 17 -27.40 11.33 7.01
CA ALA A 17 -26.58 11.10 5.82
C ALA A 17 -25.90 12.38 5.31
N ALA A 18 -26.49 13.55 5.58
CA ALA A 18 -25.95 14.86 5.16
C ALA A 18 -24.79 15.37 6.03
N VAL A 19 -24.43 14.67 7.11
CA VAL A 19 -23.29 15.07 7.96
C VAL A 19 -21.99 15.05 7.13
N PRO A 20 -21.20 16.14 7.14
CA PRO A 20 -19.95 16.19 6.40
C PRO A 20 -18.97 15.09 6.81
N VAL A 21 -18.27 14.52 5.83
CA VAL A 21 -17.22 13.54 6.07
C VAL A 21 -16.00 14.24 6.68
N VAL A 22 -15.45 13.63 7.74
CA VAL A 22 -14.18 14.05 8.36
C VAL A 22 -13.11 13.02 8.05
N VAL A 23 -11.98 13.47 7.50
CA VAL A 23 -10.82 12.60 7.22
C VAL A 23 -10.10 12.30 8.53
N CYS A 24 -9.92 11.00 8.84
CA CYS A 24 -9.31 10.59 10.11
C CYS A 24 -7.83 10.96 10.24
N TYR A 25 -7.09 10.90 9.12
CA TYR A 25 -5.66 11.23 9.04
C TYR A 25 -5.45 12.16 7.85
N PRO A 26 -5.52 13.48 8.06
CA PRO A 26 -5.29 14.44 6.98
C PRO A 26 -3.87 14.30 6.42
N PRO A 27 -3.66 14.32 5.08
CA PRO A 27 -2.35 14.08 4.47
C PRO A 27 -1.23 15.01 4.98
N GLU A 28 -1.57 16.25 5.34
CA GLU A 28 -0.65 17.24 5.89
C GLU A 28 -0.06 16.85 7.26
N THR A 29 -0.65 15.86 7.94
CA THR A 29 -0.17 15.35 9.23
C THR A 29 0.83 14.19 9.07
N ILE A 30 0.99 13.68 7.85
CA ILE A 30 1.89 12.57 7.53
C ILE A 30 3.26 13.16 7.19
N PRO A 31 4.36 12.68 7.80
CA PRO A 31 5.70 13.12 7.44
C PRO A 31 5.94 12.97 5.92
N PRO A 32 6.42 14.01 5.23
CA PRO A 32 6.64 13.94 3.79
C PRO A 32 7.77 12.96 3.47
N LEU A 33 7.64 12.31 2.31
CA LEU A 33 8.73 11.53 1.74
C LEU A 33 9.91 12.46 1.40
N ASP A 34 11.10 12.10 1.82
CA ASP A 34 12.33 12.78 1.41
C ASP A 34 12.65 12.43 -0.06
N SER A 35 12.27 13.32 -0.98
CA SER A 35 12.48 13.13 -2.42
C SER A 35 13.96 13.12 -2.81
N ASP A 36 14.80 13.86 -2.08
CA ASP A 36 16.22 13.97 -2.37
C ASP A 36 16.93 12.68 -1.98
N LEU A 37 16.54 12.07 -0.86
CA LEU A 37 17.01 10.73 -0.47
C LEU A 37 16.68 9.68 -1.54
N ILE A 38 15.45 9.71 -2.07
CA ILE A 38 15.01 8.78 -3.11
C ILE A 38 15.75 9.04 -4.44
N ALA A 39 15.96 10.29 -4.82
CA ALA A 39 16.70 10.66 -6.03
C ALA A 39 18.19 10.27 -5.92
N ALA A 40 18.79 10.48 -4.75
CA ALA A 40 20.16 10.07 -4.46
C ALA A 40 20.31 8.54 -4.54
N ALA A 41 19.39 7.77 -3.94
CA ALA A 41 19.41 6.31 -4.01
C ALA A 41 19.26 5.77 -5.45
N ARG A 42 18.57 6.50 -6.33
CA ARG A 42 18.45 6.15 -7.76
C ARG A 42 19.69 6.50 -8.57
N THR A 43 20.47 7.48 -8.13
CA THR A 43 21.65 7.95 -8.86
C THR A 43 22.77 6.92 -8.76
N GLY A 44 23.19 6.36 -9.89
CA GLY A 44 24.25 5.35 -9.91
C GLY A 44 23.84 3.97 -9.38
N MET A 45 22.54 3.71 -9.19
CA MET A 45 22.09 2.37 -8.80
C MET A 45 22.45 1.34 -9.87
N VAL A 46 22.90 0.16 -9.43
CA VAL A 46 23.16 -0.99 -10.29
C VAL A 46 22.25 -2.14 -9.87
N LYS A 47 21.81 -2.92 -10.85
CA LYS A 47 21.06 -4.14 -10.58
C LYS A 47 22.01 -5.18 -9.97
N VAL A 48 21.68 -5.66 -8.77
CA VAL A 48 22.50 -6.63 -8.04
C VAL A 48 21.89 -8.03 -8.01
N ASP A 49 20.57 -8.13 -8.17
CA ASP A 49 19.86 -9.41 -8.10
C ASP A 49 18.57 -9.36 -8.93
N GLU A 50 18.02 -10.53 -9.24
CA GLU A 50 16.73 -10.73 -9.91
C GLU A 50 16.10 -12.07 -9.52
N VAL A 51 14.80 -12.02 -9.25
CA VAL A 51 13.97 -13.21 -9.03
C VAL A 51 12.77 -13.16 -9.96
N VAL A 52 12.57 -14.22 -10.74
CA VAL A 52 11.39 -14.41 -11.59
C VAL A 52 10.38 -15.28 -10.85
N VAL A 53 9.21 -14.72 -10.54
CA VAL A 53 8.13 -15.45 -9.87
C VAL A 53 7.29 -16.17 -10.91
N SER A 54 7.26 -17.50 -10.86
CA SER A 54 6.44 -18.31 -11.78
C SER A 54 4.94 -18.10 -11.49
N PRO A 55 4.06 -18.26 -12.50
CA PRO A 55 2.63 -18.13 -12.28
C PRO A 55 2.13 -19.09 -11.20
N ARG A 56 1.36 -18.58 -10.22
CA ARG A 56 0.82 -19.31 -9.06
C ARG A 56 1.86 -19.76 -8.02
N GLU A 57 3.10 -19.32 -8.15
CA GLU A 57 4.16 -19.56 -7.18
C GLU A 57 4.48 -18.29 -6.38
N ALA A 58 5.24 -18.44 -5.30
CA ALA A 58 5.80 -17.35 -4.52
C ALA A 58 7.32 -17.44 -4.51
N ALA A 59 8.00 -16.29 -4.36
CA ALA A 59 9.43 -16.24 -4.11
C ALA A 59 9.74 -15.18 -3.05
N THR A 60 10.89 -15.32 -2.42
CA THR A 60 11.43 -14.36 -1.46
C THR A 60 12.67 -13.72 -2.03
N PHE A 61 12.89 -12.45 -1.68
CA PHE A 61 14.12 -11.73 -1.98
C PHE A 61 14.43 -10.81 -0.79
N GLU A 62 15.70 -10.45 -0.62
CA GLU A 62 16.16 -9.57 0.44
C GLU A 62 16.62 -8.23 -0.14
N VAL A 63 16.32 -7.14 0.57
CA VAL A 63 16.74 -5.79 0.20
C VAL A 63 17.35 -5.14 1.43
N SER A 64 18.65 -4.85 1.38
CA SER A 64 19.35 -4.12 2.44
C SER A 64 18.76 -2.72 2.61
N ALA A 65 18.88 -2.15 3.81
CA ALA A 65 18.51 -0.75 4.06
C ALA A 65 19.21 0.18 3.05
N GLY A 66 18.45 1.08 2.43
CA GLY A 66 18.91 1.96 1.34
C GLY A 66 18.85 1.33 -0.05
N GLY A 67 18.57 0.03 -0.17
CA GLY A 67 18.33 -0.65 -1.43
C GLY A 67 16.97 -0.33 -2.05
N LEU A 68 16.86 -0.54 -3.36
CA LEU A 68 15.63 -0.37 -4.12
C LEU A 68 15.25 -1.70 -4.78
N PHE A 69 13.96 -2.04 -4.79
CA PHE A 69 13.42 -3.15 -5.57
C PHE A 69 12.36 -2.66 -6.56
N ARG A 70 12.14 -3.43 -7.62
CA ARG A 70 11.15 -3.15 -8.66
C ARG A 70 10.41 -4.42 -9.01
N ILE A 71 9.08 -4.35 -9.01
CA ILE A 71 8.21 -5.41 -9.51
C ILE A 71 7.78 -5.01 -10.93
N VAL A 72 7.94 -5.93 -11.88
CA VAL A 72 7.67 -5.69 -13.30
C VAL A 72 6.75 -6.77 -13.81
N SER A 73 5.67 -6.37 -14.50
CA SER A 73 4.84 -7.32 -15.24
C SER A 73 5.63 -7.79 -16.46
N VAL A 74 5.86 -9.09 -16.58
CA VAL A 74 6.52 -9.73 -17.70
C VAL A 74 5.54 -10.68 -18.40
N ASP A 75 5.69 -10.88 -19.70
CA ASP A 75 4.92 -11.79 -20.57
C ASP A 75 3.40 -11.54 -20.70
N GLY A 76 2.76 -10.84 -19.77
CA GLY A 76 1.34 -10.49 -19.85
C GLY A 76 0.82 -9.81 -18.58
N PRO A 77 -0.48 -9.46 -18.56
CA PRO A 77 -1.13 -8.87 -17.38
C PRO A 77 -1.20 -9.86 -16.21
N GLN A 78 -0.61 -9.50 -15.08
CA GLN A 78 -0.62 -10.30 -13.86
C GLN A 78 -0.63 -9.39 -12.63
N VAL A 79 -1.43 -9.75 -11.62
CA VAL A 79 -1.38 -9.13 -10.29
C VAL A 79 -0.44 -9.92 -9.38
N GLY A 80 0.21 -9.25 -8.42
CA GLY A 80 1.07 -9.89 -7.44
C GLY A 80 0.72 -9.45 -6.03
N ASP A 81 0.78 -10.38 -5.09
CA ASP A 81 0.57 -10.14 -3.68
C ASP A 81 1.92 -9.94 -2.99
N LEU A 82 2.10 -8.81 -2.29
CA LEU A 82 3.36 -8.45 -1.64
C LEU A 82 3.23 -8.51 -0.12
N ASN A 83 4.19 -9.20 0.51
CA ASN A 83 4.45 -9.11 1.94
C ASN A 83 5.87 -8.58 2.17
N LEU A 84 6.05 -7.76 3.20
CA LEU A 84 7.36 -7.27 3.63
C LEU A 84 7.55 -7.59 5.11
N PHE A 85 8.76 -8.00 5.47
CA PHE A 85 9.17 -8.33 6.83
C PHE A 85 10.50 -7.65 7.11
N HIS A 86 10.75 -7.31 8.37
CA HIS A 86 12.10 -6.90 8.79
C HIS A 86 13.04 -8.11 8.72
N ALA A 87 14.19 -7.96 8.06
CA ALA A 87 15.08 -9.09 7.74
C ALA A 87 15.65 -9.81 8.97
N HIS A 88 15.70 -9.13 10.12
CA HIS A 88 16.21 -9.69 11.38
C HIS A 88 15.12 -9.83 12.45
N ASP A 89 13.85 -9.55 12.12
CA ASP A 89 12.71 -9.75 13.02
C ASP A 89 11.41 -9.96 12.20
N LEU A 90 11.04 -11.21 11.96
CA LEU A 90 9.84 -11.53 11.18
C LEU A 90 8.52 -11.20 11.91
N SER A 91 8.57 -10.84 13.19
CA SER A 91 7.39 -10.35 13.90
C SER A 91 6.99 -8.95 13.43
N GLU A 92 7.97 -8.15 13.01
CA GLU A 92 7.79 -6.87 12.33
C GLU A 92 7.52 -7.11 10.84
N ARG A 93 6.34 -6.66 10.38
CA ARG A 93 5.88 -6.87 9.00
C ARG A 93 5.01 -5.72 8.51
N PHE A 94 4.81 -5.66 7.20
CA PHE A 94 3.94 -4.67 6.57
C PHE A 94 2.54 -4.66 7.18
N TRP A 95 2.08 -3.46 7.57
CA TRP A 95 0.79 -3.26 8.23
C TRP A 95 -0.21 -2.53 7.33
N SER A 96 -0.80 -3.27 6.38
CA SER A 96 -1.76 -2.75 5.40
C SER A 96 -2.96 -2.00 6.03
N GLY A 97 -3.39 -2.40 7.24
CA GLY A 97 -4.49 -1.76 7.96
C GLY A 97 -4.21 -0.30 8.31
N LYS A 98 -3.03 -0.01 8.87
CA LYS A 98 -2.65 1.36 9.23
C LYS A 98 -2.24 2.17 8.00
N THR A 99 -1.51 1.55 7.06
CA THR A 99 -1.20 2.16 5.77
C THR A 99 -2.46 2.63 5.05
N ARG A 100 -3.52 1.83 5.03
CA ARG A 100 -4.81 2.21 4.44
C ARG A 100 -5.51 3.35 5.18
N ALA A 101 -5.40 3.39 6.51
CA ALA A 101 -5.99 4.47 7.29
C ALA A 101 -5.31 5.81 7.00
N LEU A 102 -3.98 5.79 6.80
CA LEU A 102 -3.17 6.97 6.51
C LEU A 102 -3.29 7.44 5.05
N HIS A 103 -3.27 6.51 4.09
CA HIS A 103 -3.12 6.85 2.66
C HIS A 103 -4.35 6.52 1.81
N GLY A 104 -5.33 5.78 2.33
CA GLY A 104 -6.52 5.37 1.62
C GLY A 104 -6.48 3.93 1.10
N THR A 105 -7.44 3.57 0.25
CA THR A 105 -7.65 2.17 -0.16
C THR A 105 -6.61 1.63 -1.13
N HIS A 106 -5.87 2.51 -1.81
CA HIS A 106 -4.83 2.19 -2.77
C HIS A 106 -3.65 3.14 -2.58
N LEU A 107 -2.46 2.70 -2.99
CA LEU A 107 -1.24 3.49 -2.93
C LEU A 107 -0.79 3.90 -4.34
N SER A 108 -0.03 4.99 -4.41
CA SER A 108 0.65 5.45 -5.62
C SER A 108 2.00 6.06 -5.23
N THR A 109 2.64 6.77 -6.15
CA THR A 109 3.91 7.46 -5.90
C THR A 109 3.75 8.56 -4.84
N GLY A 110 4.59 8.52 -3.80
CA GLY A 110 4.61 9.52 -2.72
C GLY A 110 3.36 9.48 -1.85
#